data_AF-A0A821YMC7-F1
#
_entry.id   AF-A0A821YMC7-F1
#
_cell.length_a   1.000
_cell.length_b   1.000
_cell.length_c   1.000
_cell.angle_alpha   90.00
_cell.angle_beta   90.00
_cell.angle_gamma   90.00
#
_symmetry.space_group_name_H-M   'P 1'
#
loop_
_entity.id
_entity.type
_entity.pdbx_description
1 polymer ?
#
loop_
_entity_poly.entity_id
_entity_poly.type
_entity_poly.pdbx_seq_one_letter_code
_entity_poly.pdbx_strand_id
1 'polypeptide(L)'
;NKLLSIALKQANIYLVTKSAAYNWDLCAAHAIIQSINGQILDLRQVISYYKENKTKENLDLSQFEIIYNNIKPNKFQPKDYACKPFIVYHDEQDLLAILPLLIVNNILIE
;
A
#
# COMPACT_ATOMS: atom_id res chain seq x y z
N ASN A 1 12.99 9.44 4.80
CA ASN A 1 11.84 10.28 4.41
C ASN A 1 11.20 9.73 3.12
N LYS A 2 10.72 8.47 3.14
CA LYS A 2 10.38 7.71 1.92
C LYS A 2 9.00 8.07 1.34
N LEU A 3 7.99 8.25 2.20
CA LEU A 3 6.65 8.67 1.80
C LEU A 3 6.66 10.08 1.18
N LEU A 4 7.47 10.99 1.73
CA LEU A 4 7.65 12.33 1.17
C LEU A 4 8.27 12.28 -0.24
N SER A 5 9.21 11.37 -0.50
CA SER A 5 9.76 11.19 -1.85
C SER A 5 8.70 10.77 -2.87
N ILE A 6 7.70 9.96 -2.48
CA ILE A 6 6.55 9.66 -3.34
C ILE A 6 5.69 10.91 -3.56
N ALA A 7 5.36 11.63 -2.48
CA ALA A 7 4.55 12.84 -2.56
C ALA A 7 5.18 13.94 -3.44
N LEU A 8 6.52 14.04 -3.42
CA LEU A 8 7.29 14.97 -4.26
C LEU A 8 7.59 14.42 -5.67
N LYS A 9 7.09 13.22 -6.02
CA LYS A 9 7.37 12.53 -7.30
C LYS A 9 8.85 12.32 -7.58
N GLN A 10 9.65 12.17 -6.52
CA GLN A 10 11.09 11.84 -6.58
C GLN A 10 11.32 10.33 -6.61
N ALA A 11 10.31 9.55 -6.27
CA ALA A 11 10.29 8.11 -6.40
C ALA A 11 8.88 7.67 -6.85
N ASN A 12 8.81 6.65 -7.70
CA ASN A 12 7.56 6.16 -8.25
C ASN A 12 6.84 5.18 -7.30
N ILE A 13 7.61 4.29 -6.65
CA ILE A 13 7.06 3.21 -5.79
C ILE A 13 7.74 3.12 -4.43
N TYR A 14 6.89 3.17 -3.40
CA TYR A 14 7.05 2.87 -1.98
C TYR A 14 6.82 1.42 -1.52
N LEU A 15 7.74 0.46 -1.62
CA LEU A 15 7.46 -0.92 -1.17
C LEU A 15 7.90 -1.20 0.28
N VAL A 16 6.99 -1.76 1.10
CA VAL A 16 7.26 -2.24 2.47
C VAL A 16 6.75 -3.67 2.64
N THR A 17 7.68 -4.63 2.76
CA THR A 17 7.36 -6.07 2.91
C THR A 17 7.24 -6.52 4.36
N LYS A 18 7.98 -5.89 5.28
CA LYS A 18 7.88 -6.06 6.73
C LYS A 18 7.67 -4.67 7.34
N SER A 19 6.46 -4.38 7.82
CA SER A 19 6.11 -3.06 8.33
C SER A 19 6.33 -2.99 9.85
N ALA A 20 7.10 -1.99 10.28
CA ALA A 20 7.17 -1.54 11.66
C ALA A 20 6.47 -0.18 11.85
N ALA A 21 5.72 0.25 10.84
CA ALA A 21 4.98 1.50 10.85
C ALA A 21 3.60 1.30 11.47
N TYR A 22 3.04 2.39 11.98
CA TYR A 22 1.69 2.45 12.52
C TYR A 22 0.82 3.43 11.74
N ASN A 23 -0.50 3.36 11.94
CA ASN A 23 -1.46 4.19 11.24
C ASN A 23 -1.13 5.70 11.33
N TRP A 24 -0.58 6.16 12.45
CA TRP A 24 -0.17 7.57 12.64
C TRP A 24 1.06 7.97 11.82
N ASP A 25 1.92 7.03 11.43
CA ASP A 25 3.08 7.31 10.55
C ASP A 25 2.63 7.52 9.09
N LEU A 26 1.48 6.95 8.71
CA LEU A 26 1.00 6.87 7.34
C LEU A 26 -0.13 7.84 7.01
N CYS A 27 -1.08 8.05 7.94
CA CYS A 27 -2.34 8.75 7.66
C CYS A 27 -2.13 10.14 7.03
N ALA A 28 -1.21 10.95 7.58
CA ALA A 28 -0.92 12.28 7.04
C ALA A 28 -0.32 12.22 5.63
N ALA A 29 0.64 11.33 5.39
CA ALA A 29 1.25 11.17 4.09
C ALA A 29 0.26 10.61 3.06
N HIS A 30 -0.61 9.68 3.49
CA HIS A 30 -1.63 9.08 2.64
C HIS A 30 -2.58 10.15 2.09
N ALA A 31 -3.09 11.04 2.94
CA ALA A 31 -3.96 12.13 2.49
C ALA A 31 -3.29 13.04 1.44
N ILE A 32 -2.00 13.33 1.61
CA ILE A 32 -1.22 14.12 0.64
C ILE A 32 -1.05 13.35 -0.67
N ILE A 33 -0.65 12.08 -0.60
CA ILE A 33 -0.47 11.22 -1.77
C ILE A 33 -1.80 11.04 -2.53
N GLN A 34 -2.91 10.90 -1.82
CA GLN A 34 -4.25 10.81 -2.39
C GLN A 34 -4.66 12.08 -3.12
N SER A 35 -4.28 13.26 -2.60
CA SER A 35 -4.54 14.54 -3.28
C SER A 35 -3.82 14.70 -4.62
N ILE A 36 -2.82 13.86 -4.89
CA ILE A 36 -2.08 13.80 -6.16
C ILE A 36 -2.36 12.52 -6.96
N ASN A 37 -3.52 11.88 -6.71
CA ASN A 37 -3.99 10.65 -7.36
C ASN A 37 -3.16 9.39 -7.08
N GLY A 38 -2.30 9.43 -6.05
CA GLY A 38 -1.62 8.23 -5.56
C GLY A 38 -2.44 7.51 -4.48
N GLN A 39 -2.00 6.32 -4.06
CA GLN A 39 -2.61 5.59 -2.95
C GLN A 39 -1.58 4.83 -2.12
N ILE A 40 -1.98 4.44 -0.92
CA ILE A 40 -1.28 3.46 -0.08
C ILE A 40 -2.17 2.21 0.03
N LEU A 41 -1.69 1.10 -0.53
CA LEU A 41 -2.44 -0.15 -0.63
C LEU A 41 -1.86 -1.25 0.28
N ASP A 42 -2.74 -2.13 0.78
CA ASP A 42 -2.36 -3.39 1.43
C ASP A 42 -1.71 -4.32 0.40
N LEU A 43 -0.40 -4.52 0.56
CA LEU A 43 0.41 -5.29 -0.39
C LEU A 43 -0.05 -6.75 -0.50
N ARG A 44 -0.52 -7.34 0.61
CA ARG A 44 -0.94 -8.75 0.64
C ARG A 44 -2.22 -8.94 -0.17
N GLN A 45 -3.17 -8.02 -0.04
CA GLN A 45 -4.44 -8.09 -0.76
C GLN A 45 -4.23 -7.89 -2.27
N VAL A 46 -3.42 -6.91 -2.66
CA VAL A 46 -3.07 -6.65 -4.06
C VAL A 46 -2.42 -7.89 -4.70
N ILE A 47 -1.46 -8.52 -4.02
CA ILE A 47 -0.79 -9.73 -4.54
C ILE A 47 -1.75 -10.92 -4.62
N SER A 48 -2.61 -11.14 -3.61
CA SER A 48 -3.60 -12.23 -3.64
C SER A 48 -4.54 -12.07 -4.82
N TYR A 49 -5.10 -10.86 -4.98
CA TYR A 49 -6.02 -10.56 -6.08
C TYR A 49 -5.38 -10.85 -7.44
N TYR A 50 -4.14 -10.40 -7.65
CA TYR A 50 -3.47 -10.56 -8.94
C TYR A 50 -3.09 -12.02 -9.23
N LYS A 51 -2.73 -12.79 -8.20
CA LYS A 51 -2.48 -14.25 -8.33
C LYS A 51 -3.75 -15.00 -8.75
N GLU A 52 -4.90 -14.60 -8.22
CA GLU A 52 -6.19 -15.23 -8.49
C GLU A 52 -6.77 -14.82 -9.85
N ASN A 53 -6.70 -13.53 -10.21
CA ASN A 53 -7.46 -13.00 -11.34
C ASN A 53 -6.67 -12.91 -12.66
N LYS A 54 -5.34 -13.07 -12.67
CA LYS A 54 -4.41 -13.10 -13.84
C LYS A 54 -4.55 -11.99 -14.90
N THR A 55 -5.54 -11.11 -14.79
CA THR A 55 -5.99 -10.15 -15.79
C THR A 55 -6.15 -8.79 -15.13
N LYS A 56 -5.81 -7.74 -15.88
CA LYS A 56 -5.79 -6.35 -15.45
C LYS A 56 -7.12 -5.63 -15.71
N GLU A 57 -8.06 -6.29 -16.40
CA GLU A 57 -9.31 -5.66 -16.82
C GLU A 57 -10.19 -5.41 -15.60
N ASN A 58 -10.44 -4.12 -15.30
CA ASN A 58 -11.28 -3.64 -14.20
C ASN A 58 -10.70 -3.81 -12.78
N LEU A 59 -9.37 -3.73 -12.61
CA LEU A 59 -8.76 -3.66 -11.28
C LEU A 59 -9.10 -2.31 -10.62
N ASP A 60 -10.10 -2.30 -9.73
CA ASP A 60 -10.32 -1.17 -8.84
C ASP A 60 -9.31 -1.22 -7.68
N LEU A 61 -8.32 -0.34 -7.67
CA LEU A 61 -7.29 -0.29 -6.64
C LEU A 61 -7.79 0.27 -5.29
N SER A 62 -8.90 1.02 -5.29
CA SER A 62 -9.44 1.63 -4.07
C SER A 62 -9.88 0.59 -3.05
N GLN A 63 -10.25 -0.62 -3.50
CA GLN A 63 -10.63 -1.72 -2.60
C GLN A 63 -9.47 -2.22 -1.71
N PHE A 64 -8.22 -1.93 -2.08
CA PHE A 64 -7.03 -2.36 -1.32
C PHE A 64 -6.44 -1.26 -0.46
N GLU A 65 -7.03 -0.06 -0.47
CA GLU A 65 -6.50 1.11 0.22
C GLU A 65 -6.47 0.89 1.75
N ILE A 66 -5.42 1.37 2.42
CA ILE A 66 -5.32 1.22 3.88
C ILE A 66 -6.40 2.06 4.56
N ILE A 67 -7.23 1.38 5.35
CA ILE A 67 -8.29 2.01 6.15
C ILE A 67 -7.80 2.22 7.59
N TYR A 68 -7.92 3.45 8.09
CA TYR A 68 -7.42 3.84 9.42
C TYR A 68 -8.43 3.73 10.56
N ASN A 69 -9.73 3.64 10.26
CA ASN A 69 -10.83 3.66 11.23
C ASN A 69 -11.57 2.31 11.37
N ASN A 70 -11.00 1.24 10.82
CA ASN A 70 -11.60 -0.11 10.85
C ASN A 70 -11.43 -0.83 12.20
N ILE A 71 -10.57 -0.32 13.08
CA ILE A 71 -10.31 -0.91 14.40
C ILE A 71 -11.10 -0.16 15.46
N LYS A 72 -11.94 -0.90 16.20
CA LYS A 72 -12.68 -0.39 17.37
C LYS A 72 -12.33 -1.25 18.58
N PRO A 73 -11.11 -1.07 19.15
CA PRO A 73 -10.70 -1.91 20.25
C PRO A 73 -11.40 -1.44 21.55
N ASN A 74 -11.80 -2.39 22.40
CA ASN A 74 -12.36 -2.06 23.73
C ASN A 74 -11.36 -1.30 24.62
N LYS A 75 -10.05 -1.44 24.35
CA LYS A 75 -8.96 -0.71 24.99
C LYS A 75 -7.85 -0.49 23.98
N PHE A 76 -7.31 0.72 23.91
CA PHE A 76 -6.19 1.04 23.02
C PHE A 76 -4.96 0.17 23.31
N GLN A 77 -4.43 -0.50 22.29
CA GLN A 77 -3.08 -1.07 22.29
C GLN A 77 -2.34 -0.64 21.02
N PRO A 78 -1.07 -0.18 21.09
CA PRO A 78 -0.33 0.27 19.91
C PRO A 78 -0.27 -0.76 18.78
N LYS A 79 -0.10 -2.04 19.14
CA LYS A 79 -0.04 -3.16 18.21
C LYS A 79 -1.28 -3.28 17.32
N ASP A 80 -2.44 -2.81 17.79
CA ASP A 80 -3.68 -2.88 17.03
C ASP A 80 -3.57 -1.97 15.80
N TYR A 81 -2.85 -0.85 15.91
CA TYR A 81 -2.68 0.14 14.84
C TYR A 81 -1.41 -0.09 14.00
N ALA A 82 -0.74 -1.24 14.17
CA ALA A 82 0.41 -1.60 13.36
C ALA A 82 -0.03 -1.83 11.91
N CYS A 83 0.66 -1.21 10.97
CA CYS A 83 0.32 -1.34 9.57
C CYS A 83 0.79 -2.69 9.04
N LYS A 84 -0.06 -3.30 8.21
CA LYS A 84 0.31 -4.44 7.39
C LYS A 84 1.35 -4.02 6.33
N PRO A 85 2.07 -4.97 5.71
CA PRO A 85 2.88 -4.69 4.53
C PRO A 85 2.10 -3.91 3.48
N PHE A 86 2.72 -2.90 2.88
CA PHE A 86 2.03 -1.94 2.02
C PHE A 86 2.89 -1.52 0.82
N ILE A 87 2.20 -1.02 -0.20
CA ILE A 87 2.80 -0.40 -1.37
C ILE A 87 2.22 0.99 -1.57
N VAL A 88 3.08 1.94 -1.89
CA VAL A 88 2.71 3.34 -2.16
C VAL A 88 3.08 3.68 -3.58
N TYR A 89 2.22 4.41 -4.27
CA TYR A 89 2.48 4.90 -5.61
C TYR A 89 1.85 6.28 -5.81
N HIS A 90 2.33 7.05 -6.79
CA HIS A 90 1.69 8.29 -7.25
C HIS A 90 1.14 8.19 -8.68
N ASP A 91 1.56 7.18 -9.45
CA ASP A 91 1.07 6.87 -10.79
C ASP A 91 0.72 5.37 -10.86
N GLU A 92 -0.52 5.08 -11.20
CA GLU A 92 -1.03 3.72 -11.30
C GLU A 92 -0.28 2.89 -12.35
N GLN A 93 0.18 3.51 -13.43
CA GLN A 93 0.90 2.81 -14.51
C GLN A 93 2.21 2.21 -14.01
N ASP A 94 2.91 2.93 -13.13
CA ASP A 94 4.14 2.42 -12.50
C ASP A 94 3.84 1.20 -11.65
N LEU A 95 2.78 1.24 -10.83
CA LEU A 95 2.35 0.09 -10.03
C LEU A 95 2.06 -1.12 -10.92
N LEU A 96 1.24 -0.94 -11.96
CA LEU A 96 0.84 -2.00 -12.90
C LEU A 96 2.04 -2.58 -13.68
N ALA A 97 3.10 -1.80 -13.87
CA ALA A 97 4.35 -2.27 -14.47
C ALA A 97 5.16 -3.15 -13.52
N ILE A 98 5.18 -2.86 -12.21
CA ILE A 98 5.98 -3.65 -11.25
C ILE A 98 5.25 -4.89 -10.72
N LEU A 99 3.92 -4.88 -10.66
CA LEU A 99 3.13 -5.97 -10.06
C LEU A 99 3.50 -7.37 -10.59
N PRO A 100 3.66 -7.61 -11.91
CA PRO A 100 4.11 -8.90 -12.41
C PRO A 100 5.48 -9.33 -11.86
N LEU A 101 6.41 -8.39 -11.68
CA LEU A 101 7.75 -8.65 -11.17
C LEU A 101 7.72 -9.03 -9.69
N LEU A 102 6.87 -8.38 -8.89
CA LEU A 102 6.71 -8.71 -7.47
C LEU A 102 6.21 -10.16 -7.28
N ILE A 103 5.32 -10.60 -8.18
CA ILE A 103 4.69 -11.93 -8.12
C ILE A 103 5.66 -13.02 -8.59
N VAL A 104 6.36 -12.81 -9.72
CA VAL A 104 7.31 -13.77 -10.28
C VAL A 104 8.48 -14.01 -9.33
N ASN A 105 9.01 -12.95 -8.71
CA ASN A 105 10.14 -13.06 -7.79
C ASN A 105 9.73 -13.51 -6.39
N ASN A 106 8.44 -13.83 -6.20
CA ASN A 106 7.87 -14.30 -4.95
C ASN A 106 8.34 -13.46 -3.76
N ILE A 107 8.37 -12.12 -3.92
CA ILE A 107 8.95 -11.23 -2.91
C ILE A 107 8.28 -11.55 -1.59
N LEU A 108 9.07 -12.19 -0.72
CA LEU A 108 8.59 -12.91 0.46
C LEU A 108 7.98 -11.89 1.41
N ILE A 109 6.65 -11.86 1.44
CA ILE A 109 5.89 -11.28 2.53
C ILE A 109 5.82 -12.35 3.63
N GLU A 110 6.94 -12.58 4.32
CA GLU A 110 6.94 -13.34 5.58
C GLU A 110 6.25 -12.53 6.68
#